data_AF-A0A6I1N370-F1
#
_entry.id   AF-A0A6I1N370-F1
#
_cell.length_a   1.000
_cell.length_b   1.000
_cell.length_c   1.000
_cell.angle_alpha   90.00
_cell.angle_beta   90.00
_cell.angle_gamma   90.00
#
_symmetry.space_group_name_H-M   'P 1'
#
loop_
_entity.id
_entity.type
_entity.pdbx_description
1 polymer ?
#
loop_
_entity_poly.entity_id
_entity_poly.type
_entity_poly.pdbx_seq_one_letter_code
_entity_poly.pdbx_strand_id
1 'polypeptide(L)'
;MNTINPLSRTGVTATSSSTTAASVKTTAGATAGGTRAGDSTVVSLGAQQATGPTFLWENRTRSTAAVMMAQNFGNEPMAGRLKGLGGELLRQVAYDGQDFSQSIQRAPDGVQADTYDMLVAPTQVSQHGMGDNRIALTITTRSGVKVELALDTGDNSVAIKAESSGDLSETERKALGKLADAFQQAVDGITADPPRVDLAGLTQFDSGALASVDLKASIKLNPKETQKLEFHADGARRSVSIDGPSGSARIGVDLTQPAAWGNPEQQAKALGRYLQQVDQASSRGQASGAMPAMFKDAFTDMNSNYGNPAVAPSPSQMLTQRDQALTTGLADFNASFSLPDVASNPARPTEKDSFSYELSQKTQMSGKSAWDLSVSQQQQSRLKASYHMPVKAGATLALDLSPNSQNYKYVTIDDSASSTTSFKYDQGMLAKASHEMQAARSTRVLEYMYGKVRDDHTTPEGKASSRDLLPELEGDVLPTGAWERAQALAAINDKIFLQANPDAIAANPEDASQR
;
A
#
# COMPACT_ATOMS: atom_id res chain seq x y z
N MET A 1 21.20 47.78 10.08
CA MET A 1 21.90 48.67 11.05
C MET A 1 21.12 48.58 12.35
N ASN A 2 21.59 47.72 13.26
CA ASN A 2 22.16 48.08 14.58
C ASN A 2 21.06 48.61 15.51
N THR A 3 20.77 48.02 16.68
CA THR A 3 21.74 47.63 17.71
C THR A 3 21.09 46.69 18.74
N ILE A 4 21.95 45.96 19.45
CA ILE A 4 21.70 44.86 20.39
C ILE A 4 21.89 45.36 21.85
N ASN A 5 21.08 44.82 22.78
CA ASN A 5 21.39 44.45 24.20
C ASN A 5 21.50 45.53 25.33
N PRO A 6 21.55 45.15 26.64
CA PRO A 6 21.17 43.89 27.35
C PRO A 6 20.64 44.03 28.84
N LEU A 7 20.52 42.88 29.55
CA LEU A 7 20.71 42.60 31.02
C LEU A 7 19.52 42.95 31.98
N SER A 8 19.06 42.22 33.02
CA SER A 8 19.53 41.10 33.91
C SER A 8 18.29 40.45 34.59
N ARG A 9 18.15 39.13 34.85
CA ARG A 9 18.70 38.21 35.87
C ARG A 9 18.27 38.40 37.35
N THR A 10 17.53 37.41 37.89
CA THR A 10 17.53 36.82 39.27
C THR A 10 16.42 35.73 39.29
N GLY A 11 16.50 34.49 39.79
CA GLY A 11 17.48 33.69 40.53
C GLY A 11 16.78 32.96 41.70
N VAL A 12 17.18 31.69 42.00
CA VAL A 12 16.90 30.84 43.22
C VAL A 12 15.70 29.86 43.10
N THR A 13 15.72 28.53 43.37
CA THR A 13 16.68 27.44 43.74
C THR A 13 15.95 26.08 43.52
N ALA A 14 16.51 25.06 42.87
CA ALA A 14 17.30 23.90 43.36
C ALA A 14 16.59 22.84 44.25
N THR A 15 16.43 21.61 43.73
CA THR A 15 16.71 20.34 44.44
C THR A 15 16.97 19.21 43.43
N SER A 16 17.72 18.19 43.84
CA SER A 16 18.72 17.44 43.08
C SER A 16 18.68 15.94 43.33
N SER A 17 19.05 15.12 42.33
CA SER A 17 19.71 13.79 42.47
C SER A 17 19.96 13.21 41.06
N SER A 18 21.16 13.25 40.48
CA SER A 18 22.42 12.48 40.71
C SER A 18 22.57 11.28 39.75
N THR A 19 23.33 11.48 38.67
CA THR A 19 23.92 10.43 37.83
C THR A 19 25.44 10.62 37.79
N THR A 20 26.16 9.55 38.09
CA THR A 20 27.62 9.49 38.22
C THR A 20 28.25 9.27 36.84
N ALA A 21 29.17 10.13 36.44
CA ALA A 21 30.09 9.93 35.33
C ALA A 21 31.53 10.07 35.86
N ALA A 22 32.40 9.13 35.49
CA ALA A 22 33.85 9.22 35.69
C ALA A 22 34.55 9.16 34.34
N SER A 23 35.53 10.05 34.20
CA SER A 23 36.22 10.55 33.02
C SER A 23 37.64 10.00 32.89
N VAL A 24 38.20 9.91 31.67
CA VAL A 24 39.66 10.03 31.44
C VAL A 24 39.96 10.78 30.13
N LYS A 25 40.91 11.72 30.25
CA LYS A 25 41.45 12.68 29.27
C LYS A 25 42.49 12.05 28.32
N THR A 26 42.68 12.66 27.15
CA THR A 26 44.02 12.85 26.54
C THR A 26 44.16 14.22 25.89
N THR A 27 45.30 14.85 26.17
CA THR A 27 45.77 16.18 25.76
C THR A 27 46.74 16.08 24.58
N ALA A 28 46.74 17.11 23.72
CA ALA A 28 47.69 17.33 22.64
C ALA A 28 48.99 18.02 23.12
N GLY A 29 50.08 17.86 22.35
CA GLY A 29 51.32 18.63 22.47
C GLY A 29 52.34 18.26 21.37
N ALA A 30 52.78 19.26 20.61
CA ALA A 30 53.61 19.18 19.40
C ALA A 30 55.10 19.42 19.64
N THR A 31 55.98 18.99 18.71
CA THR A 31 57.24 19.68 18.33
C THR A 31 57.81 19.15 17.00
N ALA A 32 58.56 20.02 16.29
CA ALA A 32 58.96 19.94 14.88
C ALA A 32 60.43 19.50 14.64
N GLY A 33 60.74 19.11 13.40
CA GLY A 33 62.04 19.36 12.74
C GLY A 33 62.76 18.16 12.07
N GLY A 34 63.10 18.29 10.77
CA GLY A 34 64.28 17.61 10.17
C GLY A 34 64.06 16.81 8.88
N THR A 35 64.61 17.32 7.76
CA THR A 35 64.76 16.71 6.42
C THR A 35 65.78 15.56 6.32
N ARG A 36 65.47 14.45 5.61
CA ARG A 36 66.25 13.88 4.47
C ARG A 36 65.62 12.58 3.91
N ALA A 37 65.92 12.33 2.63
CA ALA A 37 65.48 11.23 1.78
C ALA A 37 66.10 9.85 2.10
N GLY A 38 65.46 8.80 1.58
CA GLY A 38 66.07 7.49 1.30
C GLY A 38 65.54 6.34 2.15
N ASP A 39 64.64 5.54 1.57
CA ASP A 39 64.84 4.09 1.33
C ASP A 39 63.53 3.30 1.37
N SER A 40 63.27 2.64 0.23
CA SER A 40 62.27 1.60 0.08
C SER A 40 62.50 0.50 1.10
N THR A 41 61.52 0.27 1.96
CA THR A 41 61.33 -1.04 2.59
C THR A 41 60.03 -1.61 2.07
N VAL A 42 60.16 -2.56 1.16
CA VAL A 42 59.11 -3.52 0.85
C VAL A 42 58.89 -4.30 2.13
N VAL A 43 57.85 -3.93 2.87
CA VAL A 43 57.38 -4.71 4.02
C VAL A 43 56.24 -5.58 3.52
N SER A 44 56.59 -6.81 3.13
CA SER A 44 55.67 -7.93 3.04
C SER A 44 55.24 -8.31 4.47
N LEU A 45 54.34 -7.54 5.06
CA LEU A 45 53.62 -7.97 6.25
C LEU A 45 52.48 -8.85 5.75
N GLY A 46 52.60 -10.16 6.01
CA GLY A 46 51.51 -11.10 5.89
C GLY A 46 50.28 -10.48 6.55
N ALA A 47 49.33 -10.07 5.72
CA ALA A 47 48.01 -9.76 6.19
C ALA A 47 47.47 -11.08 6.72
N GLN A 48 47.44 -11.18 8.05
CA GLN A 48 46.49 -12.05 8.72
C GLN A 48 45.13 -11.61 8.18
N GLN A 49 44.66 -12.32 7.15
CA GLN A 49 43.38 -12.06 6.52
C GLN A 49 42.37 -12.04 7.65
N ALA A 50 41.62 -10.95 7.73
CA ALA A 50 40.44 -10.90 8.58
C ALA A 50 39.66 -12.18 8.29
N THR A 51 39.42 -12.99 9.33
CA THR A 51 38.53 -14.16 9.31
C THR A 51 37.09 -13.68 9.17
N GLY A 52 36.82 -12.94 8.10
CA GLY A 52 35.49 -12.61 7.62
C GLY A 52 35.03 -13.67 6.64
N PRO A 53 33.71 -13.81 6.42
CA PRO A 53 33.18 -14.73 5.44
C PRO A 53 33.76 -14.46 4.05
N THR A 54 34.28 -15.50 3.40
CA THR A 54 34.71 -15.44 2.00
C THR A 54 33.49 -15.35 1.09
N PHE A 55 33.50 -14.44 0.12
CA PHE A 55 32.41 -14.25 -0.85
C PHE A 55 32.85 -14.61 -2.27
N LEU A 56 31.98 -15.33 -2.98
CA LEU A 56 32.08 -15.62 -4.41
C LEU A 56 31.24 -14.59 -5.18
N TRP A 57 31.80 -14.02 -6.24
CA TRP A 57 31.16 -12.99 -7.05
C TRP A 57 31.00 -13.45 -8.50
N GLU A 58 29.87 -13.14 -9.13
CA GLU A 58 29.64 -13.37 -10.58
C GLU A 58 30.63 -12.57 -11.43
N ASN A 59 30.75 -11.27 -11.14
CA ASN A 59 31.69 -10.36 -11.78
C ASN A 59 32.54 -9.65 -10.71
N ARG A 60 33.81 -9.34 -11.01
CA ARG A 60 34.70 -8.59 -10.10
C ARG A 60 34.59 -7.07 -10.30
N THR A 61 33.53 -6.61 -10.95
CA THR A 61 33.31 -5.19 -11.25
C THR A 61 33.00 -4.44 -9.95
N ARG A 62 33.77 -3.38 -9.67
CA ARG A 62 33.51 -2.51 -8.53
C ARG A 62 32.45 -1.48 -8.92
N SER A 63 31.22 -1.67 -8.46
CA SER A 63 30.14 -0.68 -8.52
C SER A 63 29.64 -0.32 -7.12
N THR A 64 28.93 0.79 -6.99
CA THR A 64 28.25 1.17 -5.73
C THR A 64 27.29 0.07 -5.29
N ALA A 65 26.53 -0.50 -6.23
CA ALA A 65 25.63 -1.63 -5.95
C ALA A 65 26.38 -2.86 -5.43
N ALA A 66 27.57 -3.18 -5.99
CA ALA A 66 28.41 -4.26 -5.48
C ALA A 66 28.91 -4.00 -4.05
N VAL A 67 29.29 -2.76 -3.73
CA VAL A 67 29.68 -2.38 -2.36
C VAL A 67 28.50 -2.53 -1.39
N MET A 68 27.30 -2.08 -1.78
CA MET A 68 26.09 -2.23 -0.97
C MET A 68 25.71 -3.71 -0.76
N MET A 69 25.81 -4.54 -1.80
CA MET A 69 25.56 -5.98 -1.67
C MET A 69 26.49 -6.64 -0.65
N ALA A 70 27.79 -6.34 -0.70
CA ALA A 70 28.75 -6.87 0.26
C ALA A 70 28.43 -6.42 1.70
N GLN A 71 28.08 -5.15 1.88
CA GLN A 71 27.75 -4.56 3.17
C GLN A 71 26.46 -5.17 3.74
N ASN A 72 25.39 -5.21 2.95
CA ASN A 72 24.10 -5.74 3.37
C ASN A 72 24.20 -7.24 3.64
N PHE A 73 24.85 -8.01 2.77
CA PHE A 73 24.96 -9.46 2.94
C PHE A 73 25.80 -9.85 4.18
N GLY A 74 26.81 -9.04 4.52
CA GLY A 74 27.64 -9.26 5.71
C GLY A 74 27.00 -8.83 7.03
N ASN A 75 26.12 -7.83 7.01
CA ASN A 75 25.67 -7.14 8.23
C ASN A 75 24.15 -7.14 8.47
N GLU A 76 23.33 -7.48 7.48
CA GLU A 76 21.87 -7.40 7.58
C GLU A 76 21.20 -8.79 7.62
N PRO A 77 20.09 -8.95 8.35
CA PRO A 77 19.22 -10.12 8.23
C PRO A 77 18.62 -10.19 6.81
N MET A 78 18.03 -11.34 6.44
CA MET A 78 17.51 -11.55 5.08
C MET A 78 16.61 -10.42 4.56
N ALA A 79 15.71 -9.90 5.41
CA ALA A 79 14.83 -8.78 5.11
C ALA A 79 15.57 -7.47 4.75
N GLY A 80 16.75 -7.22 5.34
CA GLY A 80 17.55 -6.02 5.11
C GLY A 80 18.57 -6.16 3.97
N ARG A 81 18.71 -7.34 3.37
CA ARG A 81 19.72 -7.58 2.32
C ARG A 81 19.49 -6.75 1.06
N LEU A 82 18.24 -6.38 0.77
CA LEU A 82 17.85 -5.57 -0.38
C LEU A 82 17.83 -4.05 -0.12
N LYS A 83 18.18 -3.63 1.09
CA LYS A 83 18.11 -2.22 1.48
C LYS A 83 19.02 -1.35 0.60
N GLY A 84 18.43 -0.35 -0.03
CA GLY A 84 19.10 0.57 -0.96
C GLY A 84 19.44 -0.01 -2.34
N LEU A 85 19.38 -1.34 -2.53
CA LEU A 85 19.81 -1.99 -3.78
C LEU A 85 18.86 -1.69 -4.94
N GLY A 86 17.55 -1.67 -4.72
CA GLY A 86 16.57 -1.40 -5.77
C GLY A 86 16.72 0.01 -6.33
N GLY A 87 16.82 0.99 -5.43
CA GLY A 87 17.02 2.39 -5.82
C GLY A 87 18.37 2.63 -6.50
N GLU A 88 19.45 2.05 -5.98
CA GLU A 88 20.78 2.19 -6.60
C GLU A 88 20.82 1.57 -7.99
N LEU A 89 20.24 0.38 -8.16
CA LEU A 89 20.19 -0.30 -9.45
C LEU A 89 19.43 0.52 -10.50
N LEU A 90 18.27 1.08 -10.13
CA LEU A 90 17.50 1.92 -11.05
C LEU A 90 18.23 3.25 -11.38
N ARG A 91 18.95 3.83 -10.41
CA ARG A 91 19.81 5.00 -10.67
C ARG A 91 20.93 4.67 -11.64
N GLN A 92 21.58 3.52 -11.49
CA GLN A 92 22.66 3.12 -12.37
C GLN A 92 22.18 2.99 -13.82
N VAL A 93 21.02 2.36 -14.05
CA VAL A 93 20.40 2.32 -15.39
C VAL A 93 20.05 3.72 -15.89
N ALA A 94 19.51 4.58 -15.01
CA ALA A 94 19.19 5.96 -15.36
C ALA A 94 20.42 6.81 -15.73
N TYR A 95 21.60 6.54 -15.17
CA TYR A 95 22.82 7.27 -15.49
C TYR A 95 23.57 6.70 -16.69
N ASP A 96 23.87 5.41 -16.66
CA ASP A 96 24.78 4.78 -17.61
C ASP A 96 24.04 4.25 -18.86
N GLY A 97 22.74 3.97 -18.74
CA GLY A 97 21.94 3.34 -19.79
C GLY A 97 22.45 1.94 -20.18
N GLN A 98 23.32 1.35 -19.37
CA GLN A 98 23.93 0.05 -19.60
C GLN A 98 23.28 -1.02 -18.75
N ASP A 99 23.31 -2.25 -19.26
CA ASP A 99 22.93 -3.43 -18.51
C ASP A 99 23.90 -3.68 -17.35
N PHE A 100 23.39 -4.21 -16.25
CA PHE A 100 24.15 -4.54 -15.07
C PHE A 100 23.73 -5.90 -14.52
N SER A 101 24.69 -6.78 -14.23
CA SER A 101 24.44 -8.09 -13.62
C SER A 101 25.51 -8.38 -12.60
N GLN A 102 25.08 -8.76 -11.40
CA GLN A 102 25.99 -9.12 -10.33
C GLN A 102 25.30 -10.02 -9.31
N SER A 103 26.03 -11.03 -8.85
CA SER A 103 25.66 -11.83 -7.69
C SER A 103 26.80 -11.91 -6.68
N ILE A 104 26.44 -12.23 -5.45
CA ILE A 104 27.32 -12.60 -4.35
C ILE A 104 26.76 -13.87 -3.68
N GLN A 105 27.64 -14.84 -3.37
CA GLN A 105 27.30 -16.02 -2.58
C GLN A 105 28.34 -16.21 -1.47
N ARG A 106 27.90 -16.65 -0.28
CA ARG A 106 28.82 -17.11 0.76
C ARG A 106 29.54 -18.38 0.30
N ALA A 107 30.87 -18.38 0.34
CA ALA A 107 31.65 -19.58 0.04
C ALA A 107 31.39 -20.67 1.10
N PRO A 108 31.43 -21.96 0.74
CA PRO A 108 31.38 -23.04 1.72
C PRO A 108 32.47 -22.92 2.79
N ASP A 109 32.18 -23.45 3.99
CA ASP A 109 33.14 -23.46 5.09
C ASP A 109 34.46 -24.15 4.68
N GLY A 110 35.59 -23.49 4.92
CA GLY A 110 36.93 -23.99 4.57
C GLY A 110 37.51 -23.48 3.24
N VAL A 111 36.75 -22.71 2.46
CA VAL A 111 37.27 -22.05 1.25
C VAL A 111 37.96 -20.72 1.62
N GLN A 112 39.29 -20.68 1.46
CA GLN A 112 40.07 -19.44 1.58
C GLN A 112 39.90 -18.56 0.34
N ALA A 113 39.65 -17.27 0.58
CA ALA A 113 39.70 -16.23 -0.45
C ALA A 113 41.06 -16.28 -1.17
N ASP A 114 41.04 -16.18 -2.51
CA ASP A 114 42.23 -16.14 -3.38
C ASP A 114 43.04 -17.45 -3.50
N THR A 115 42.43 -18.62 -3.27
CA THR A 115 43.03 -19.89 -3.70
C THR A 115 43.09 -19.97 -5.23
N TYR A 116 44.19 -20.52 -5.76
CA TYR A 116 44.46 -20.62 -7.20
C TYR A 116 43.28 -21.24 -8.00
N ASP A 117 42.51 -22.11 -7.37
CA ASP A 117 41.29 -22.73 -7.91
C ASP A 117 40.19 -21.70 -8.26
N MET A 118 40.03 -20.67 -7.43
CA MET A 118 39.11 -19.53 -7.64
C MET A 118 39.59 -18.54 -8.73
N LEU A 119 40.88 -18.60 -9.11
CA LEU A 119 41.46 -17.78 -10.18
C LEU A 119 41.40 -18.46 -11.55
N VAL A 120 41.45 -19.79 -11.59
CA VAL A 120 41.51 -20.56 -12.85
C VAL A 120 40.13 -21.01 -13.31
N ALA A 121 39.17 -21.16 -12.40
CA ALA A 121 37.77 -21.40 -12.71
C ALA A 121 36.88 -20.50 -11.84
N PRO A 122 36.60 -19.24 -12.25
CA PRO A 122 35.44 -18.55 -11.70
C PRO A 122 34.23 -19.35 -12.16
N THR A 123 33.76 -20.31 -11.36
CA THR A 123 32.40 -20.82 -11.53
C THR A 123 31.52 -19.59 -11.43
N GLN A 124 30.96 -19.15 -12.56
CA GLN A 124 30.00 -18.06 -12.59
C GLN A 124 28.86 -18.46 -11.68
N VAL A 125 28.84 -17.88 -10.48
CA VAL A 125 27.81 -18.14 -9.49
C VAL A 125 26.59 -17.32 -9.90
N SER A 126 25.96 -17.64 -11.03
CA SER A 126 24.71 -16.99 -11.42
C SER A 126 23.63 -17.43 -10.44
N GLN A 127 23.14 -16.51 -9.61
CA GLN A 127 22.11 -16.75 -8.59
C GLN A 127 20.76 -16.11 -8.95
N HIS A 128 20.68 -15.54 -10.15
CA HIS A 128 19.47 -14.89 -10.67
C HIS A 128 18.31 -15.89 -10.74
N GLY A 129 17.18 -15.51 -10.18
CA GLY A 129 15.98 -16.35 -10.09
C GLY A 129 16.07 -17.54 -9.12
N MET A 130 17.19 -17.71 -8.39
CA MET A 130 17.37 -18.80 -7.41
C MET A 130 17.06 -18.36 -5.98
N GLY A 131 16.74 -17.09 -5.76
CA GLY A 131 16.42 -16.53 -4.44
C GLY A 131 15.09 -17.01 -3.87
N ASP A 132 15.02 -17.09 -2.54
CA ASP A 132 13.78 -17.30 -1.79
C ASP A 132 12.87 -16.08 -1.87
N ASN A 133 13.47 -14.89 -1.81
CA ASN A 133 12.80 -13.62 -2.04
C ASN A 133 13.19 -13.11 -3.42
N ARG A 134 12.19 -12.78 -4.23
CA ARG A 134 12.38 -12.32 -5.61
C ARG A 134 11.52 -11.10 -5.84
N ILE A 135 12.12 -10.01 -6.30
CA ILE A 135 11.44 -8.76 -6.64
C ILE A 135 11.87 -8.37 -8.04
N ALA A 136 10.91 -8.14 -8.93
CA ALA A 136 11.14 -7.72 -10.31
C ALA A 136 10.33 -6.46 -10.61
N LEU A 137 10.97 -5.47 -11.22
CA LEU A 137 10.35 -4.24 -11.70
C LEU A 137 10.53 -4.16 -13.22
N THR A 138 9.44 -3.97 -13.94
CA THR A 138 9.46 -3.73 -15.39
C THR A 138 8.87 -2.35 -15.66
N ILE A 139 9.62 -1.50 -16.35
CA ILE A 139 9.16 -0.17 -16.75
C ILE A 139 9.14 -0.12 -18.27
N THR A 140 7.98 0.20 -18.84
CA THR A 140 7.85 0.44 -20.28
C THR A 140 7.89 1.94 -20.52
N THR A 141 8.83 2.40 -21.34
CA THR A 141 8.95 3.81 -21.73
C THR A 141 7.94 4.19 -22.82
N ARG A 142 7.76 5.49 -23.07
CA ARG A 142 6.92 5.98 -24.18
C ARG A 142 7.47 5.64 -25.56
N SER A 143 8.78 5.45 -25.70
CA SER A 143 9.39 4.96 -26.94
C SER A 143 9.21 3.44 -27.16
N GLY A 144 8.74 2.71 -26.14
CA GLY A 144 8.54 1.26 -26.20
C GLY A 144 9.73 0.43 -25.69
N VAL A 145 10.80 1.08 -25.23
CA VAL A 145 11.92 0.41 -24.54
C VAL A 145 11.44 -0.13 -23.20
N LYS A 146 11.78 -1.39 -22.90
CA LYS A 146 11.52 -2.05 -21.61
C LYS A 146 12.79 -2.06 -20.77
N VAL A 147 12.66 -1.58 -19.54
CA VAL A 147 13.71 -1.64 -18.53
C VAL A 147 13.29 -2.64 -17.47
N GLU A 148 14.05 -3.72 -17.32
CA GLU A 148 13.76 -4.83 -16.40
C GLU A 148 14.81 -4.86 -15.29
N LEU A 149 14.35 -4.84 -14.04
CA LEU A 149 15.19 -4.98 -12.85
C LEU A 149 14.75 -6.23 -12.10
N ALA A 150 15.71 -7.00 -11.60
CA ALA A 150 15.47 -8.15 -10.74
C ALA A 150 16.39 -8.08 -9.51
N LEU A 151 15.82 -8.39 -8.35
CA LEU A 151 16.52 -8.55 -7.08
C LEU A 151 16.12 -9.89 -6.49
N ASP A 152 17.11 -10.74 -6.25
CA ASP A 152 16.95 -12.06 -5.66
C ASP A 152 17.75 -12.13 -4.36
N THR A 153 17.16 -12.67 -3.30
CA THR A 153 17.89 -13.03 -2.08
C THR A 153 17.54 -14.43 -1.65
N GLY A 154 18.54 -15.27 -1.41
CA GLY A 154 18.40 -16.53 -0.68
C GLY A 154 19.16 -16.49 0.63
N ASP A 155 19.11 -17.60 1.38
CA ASP A 155 19.83 -17.75 2.66
C ASP A 155 21.32 -17.41 2.56
N ASN A 156 21.95 -17.79 1.45
CA ASN A 156 23.40 -17.66 1.23
C ASN A 156 23.77 -16.86 -0.03
N SER A 157 22.83 -16.18 -0.68
CA SER A 157 23.10 -15.42 -1.90
C SER A 157 22.26 -14.16 -2.03
N VAL A 158 22.79 -13.18 -2.76
CA VAL A 158 22.06 -12.02 -3.29
C VAL A 158 22.44 -11.88 -4.77
N ALA A 159 21.46 -11.64 -5.63
CA ALA A 159 21.66 -11.36 -7.03
C ALA A 159 20.85 -10.14 -7.44
N ILE A 160 21.45 -9.27 -8.26
CA ILE A 160 20.76 -8.12 -8.84
C ILE A 160 21.07 -8.02 -10.33
N LYS A 161 20.05 -7.67 -11.10
CA LYS A 161 20.14 -7.58 -12.55
C LYS A 161 19.32 -6.40 -13.04
N ALA A 162 19.86 -5.64 -13.97
CA ALA A 162 19.13 -4.64 -14.73
C ALA A 162 19.47 -4.74 -16.21
N GLU A 163 18.44 -4.71 -17.05
CA GLU A 163 18.58 -4.78 -18.50
C GLU A 163 17.65 -3.77 -19.18
N SER A 164 18.10 -3.22 -20.31
CA SER A 164 17.27 -2.38 -21.18
C SER A 164 17.15 -3.03 -22.56
N SER A 165 15.93 -3.11 -23.10
CA SER A 165 15.70 -3.67 -24.43
C SER A 165 16.19 -2.78 -25.59
N GLY A 166 16.72 -1.59 -25.30
CA GLY A 166 17.17 -0.60 -26.26
C GLY A 166 17.71 0.68 -25.61
N ASP A 167 18.09 1.65 -26.45
CA ASP A 167 18.66 2.93 -25.99
C ASP A 167 17.59 3.83 -25.36
N LEU A 168 17.93 4.40 -24.20
CA LEU A 168 17.05 5.32 -23.45
C LEU A 168 17.38 6.77 -23.79
N SER A 169 16.36 7.58 -24.07
CA SER A 169 16.51 9.04 -24.19
C SER A 169 16.84 9.70 -22.86
N GLU A 170 17.38 10.92 -22.88
CA GLU A 170 17.68 11.67 -21.65
C GLU A 170 16.42 11.91 -20.79
N THR A 171 15.29 12.16 -21.44
CA THR A 171 13.99 12.34 -20.77
C THR A 171 13.54 11.07 -20.06
N GLU A 172 13.67 9.91 -20.71
CA GLU A 172 13.32 8.61 -20.12
C GLU A 172 14.27 8.27 -18.98
N ARG A 173 15.58 8.46 -19.15
CA ARG A 173 16.57 8.27 -18.10
C ARG A 173 16.27 9.11 -16.86
N LYS A 174 15.93 10.38 -17.03
CA LYS A 174 15.54 11.26 -15.91
C LYS A 174 14.26 10.78 -15.23
N ALA A 175 13.28 10.29 -15.99
CA ALA A 175 12.05 9.74 -15.44
C ALA A 175 12.30 8.45 -14.63
N LEU A 176 13.17 7.56 -15.11
CA LEU A 176 13.60 6.36 -14.38
C LEU A 176 14.29 6.73 -13.06
N GLY A 177 15.19 7.72 -13.08
CA GLY A 177 15.88 8.18 -11.87
C GLY A 177 14.94 8.69 -10.78
N LYS A 178 13.80 9.31 -11.14
CA LYS A 178 12.77 9.75 -10.17
C LYS A 178 12.04 8.59 -9.50
N LEU A 179 12.00 7.40 -10.13
CA LEU A 179 11.35 6.21 -9.58
C LEU A 179 12.26 5.42 -8.63
N ALA A 180 13.55 5.74 -8.55
CA ALA A 180 14.51 4.99 -7.74
C ALA A 180 14.12 4.90 -6.26
N ASP A 181 13.76 6.03 -5.64
CA ASP A 181 13.35 6.05 -4.23
C ASP A 181 12.02 5.34 -4.02
N ALA A 182 11.07 5.53 -4.93
CA ALA A 182 9.77 4.85 -4.89
C ALA A 182 9.91 3.32 -5.01
N PHE A 183 10.80 2.85 -5.89
CA PHE A 183 11.07 1.42 -6.01
C PHE A 183 11.72 0.87 -4.75
N GLN A 184 12.67 1.60 -4.15
CA GLN A 184 13.26 1.18 -2.88
C GLN A 184 12.24 1.14 -1.74
N GLN A 185 11.34 2.11 -1.65
CA GLN A 185 10.26 2.12 -0.65
C GLN A 185 9.34 0.91 -0.81
N ALA A 186 8.98 0.54 -2.04
CA ALA A 186 8.19 -0.66 -2.30
C ALA A 186 8.93 -1.94 -1.87
N VAL A 187 10.23 -2.03 -2.16
CA VAL A 187 11.09 -3.14 -1.70
C VAL A 187 11.10 -3.21 -0.17
N ASP A 188 11.40 -2.09 0.50
CA ASP A 188 11.51 -2.01 1.95
C ASP A 188 10.17 -2.33 2.65
N GLY A 189 9.04 -1.90 2.08
CA GLY A 189 7.71 -2.20 2.61
C GLY A 189 7.37 -3.69 2.54
N ILE A 190 7.63 -4.32 1.40
CA ILE A 190 7.30 -5.73 1.14
C ILE A 190 8.23 -6.68 1.90
N THR A 191 9.49 -6.28 2.16
CA THR A 191 10.44 -7.07 2.96
C THR A 191 10.39 -6.77 4.45
N ALA A 192 9.57 -5.81 4.90
CA ALA A 192 9.40 -5.50 6.32
C ALA A 192 8.76 -6.65 7.12
N ASP A 193 8.98 -6.65 8.43
CA ASP A 193 8.32 -7.54 9.39
C ASP A 193 7.59 -6.70 10.46
N PRO A 194 6.24 -6.62 10.46
CA PRO A 194 5.33 -7.24 9.50
C PRO A 194 5.35 -6.55 8.12
N PRO A 195 4.95 -7.25 7.04
CA PRO A 195 4.94 -6.70 5.69
C PRO A 195 3.94 -5.55 5.55
N ARG A 196 4.31 -4.55 4.74
CA ARG A 196 3.47 -3.40 4.38
C ARG A 196 3.47 -3.18 2.87
N VAL A 197 2.53 -2.36 2.40
CA VAL A 197 2.47 -1.93 1.00
C VAL A 197 2.88 -0.46 0.95
N ASP A 198 3.81 -0.13 0.05
CA ASP A 198 4.19 1.25 -0.23
C ASP A 198 4.44 1.38 -1.74
N LEU A 199 3.37 1.70 -2.46
CA LEU A 199 3.32 1.81 -3.92
C LEU A 199 3.04 3.23 -4.37
N ALA A 200 2.77 4.18 -3.45
CA ALA A 200 2.38 5.55 -3.75
C ALA A 200 3.39 6.28 -4.64
N GLY A 201 4.69 6.03 -4.48
CA GLY A 201 5.71 6.59 -5.34
C GLY A 201 5.71 6.01 -6.75
N LEU A 202 5.39 4.71 -6.89
CA LEU A 202 5.35 4.01 -8.17
C LEU A 202 4.12 4.39 -9.00
N THR A 203 3.04 4.84 -8.38
CA THR A 203 1.85 5.35 -9.08
C THR A 203 2.02 6.75 -9.66
N GLN A 204 3.07 7.47 -9.27
CA GLN A 204 3.38 8.86 -9.66
C GLN A 204 4.45 8.94 -10.77
N PHE A 205 4.60 7.88 -11.55
CA PHE A 205 5.55 7.86 -12.66
C PHE A 205 5.25 8.97 -13.67
N ASP A 206 6.29 9.44 -14.36
CA ASP A 206 6.18 10.50 -15.36
C ASP A 206 5.49 9.95 -16.62
N SER A 207 4.17 10.08 -16.71
CA SER A 207 3.37 9.53 -17.81
C SER A 207 3.69 10.16 -19.17
N GLY A 208 4.45 11.27 -19.21
CA GLY A 208 4.97 11.87 -20.44
C GLY A 208 6.21 11.14 -20.99
N ALA A 209 6.95 10.44 -20.14
CA ALA A 209 8.16 9.71 -20.50
C ALA A 209 8.00 8.18 -20.40
N LEU A 210 7.13 7.71 -19.51
CA LEU A 210 6.89 6.31 -19.22
C LEU A 210 5.45 5.92 -19.57
N ALA A 211 5.28 4.72 -20.11
CA ALA A 211 4.00 4.15 -20.52
C ALA A 211 3.38 3.27 -19.41
N SER A 212 4.19 2.45 -18.73
CA SER A 212 3.74 1.61 -17.61
C SER A 212 4.84 1.31 -16.61
N VAL A 213 4.44 0.97 -15.39
CA VAL A 213 5.27 0.42 -14.32
C VAL A 213 4.62 -0.85 -13.78
N ASP A 214 5.37 -1.94 -13.77
CA ASP A 214 4.94 -3.26 -13.32
C ASP A 214 5.90 -3.75 -12.24
N LEU A 215 5.39 -4.17 -11.08
CA LEU A 215 6.17 -4.72 -9.97
C LEU A 215 5.64 -6.10 -9.62
N LYS A 216 6.55 -7.07 -9.48
CA LYS A 216 6.24 -8.42 -9.00
C LYS A 216 7.16 -8.77 -7.85
N ALA A 217 6.60 -9.18 -6.72
CA ALA A 217 7.34 -9.63 -5.57
C ALA A 217 6.84 -11.01 -5.11
N SER A 218 7.77 -11.85 -4.68
CA SER A 218 7.54 -13.16 -4.09
C SER A 218 8.50 -13.31 -2.93
N ILE A 219 8.02 -13.16 -1.70
CA ILE A 219 8.81 -13.20 -0.47
C ILE A 219 8.47 -14.47 0.30
N LYS A 220 9.48 -15.26 0.63
CA LYS A 220 9.33 -16.44 1.47
C LYS A 220 9.37 -16.03 2.93
N LEU A 221 8.24 -16.23 3.61
CA LEU A 221 8.11 -15.91 5.04
C LEU A 221 8.64 -17.08 5.90
N ASN A 222 8.41 -18.31 5.44
CA ASN A 222 8.95 -19.55 6.03
C ASN A 222 8.96 -20.67 4.97
N PRO A 223 9.42 -21.90 5.28
CA PRO A 223 9.52 -22.98 4.29
C PRO A 223 8.21 -23.38 3.59
N LYS A 224 7.04 -23.01 4.14
CA LYS A 224 5.73 -23.39 3.60
C LYS A 224 4.91 -22.19 3.11
N GLU A 225 5.28 -20.97 3.48
CA GLU A 225 4.48 -19.77 3.24
C GLU A 225 5.25 -18.74 2.40
N THR A 226 4.58 -18.25 1.37
CA THR A 226 5.10 -17.23 0.45
C THR A 226 4.07 -16.13 0.32
N GLN A 227 4.51 -14.89 0.48
CA GLN A 227 3.75 -13.69 0.19
C GLN A 227 4.06 -13.23 -1.23
N LYS A 228 3.02 -13.03 -2.04
CA LYS A 228 3.11 -12.51 -3.40
C LYS A 228 2.46 -11.14 -3.49
N LEU A 229 3.03 -10.28 -4.32
CA LEU A 229 2.45 -8.99 -4.70
C LEU A 229 2.69 -8.78 -6.20
N GLU A 230 1.64 -8.42 -6.92
CA GLU A 230 1.69 -8.00 -8.32
C GLU A 230 1.06 -6.62 -8.43
N PHE A 231 1.77 -5.66 -8.98
CA PHE A 231 1.32 -4.30 -9.19
C PHE A 231 1.54 -3.89 -10.65
N HIS A 232 0.60 -3.10 -11.16
CA HIS A 232 0.65 -2.50 -12.48
C HIS A 232 0.05 -1.09 -12.41
N ALA A 233 0.70 -0.13 -13.06
CA ALA A 233 0.16 1.20 -13.28
C ALA A 233 0.50 1.69 -14.68
N ASP A 234 -0.50 2.16 -15.40
CA ASP A 234 -0.39 2.82 -16.70
C ASP A 234 -1.27 4.09 -16.74
N GLY A 235 -1.35 4.75 -17.90
CA GLY A 235 -2.13 5.98 -18.05
C GLY A 235 -3.66 5.80 -17.99
N ALA A 236 -4.17 4.57 -17.97
CA ALA A 236 -5.58 4.24 -18.01
C ALA A 236 -6.06 3.45 -16.79
N ARG A 237 -5.19 2.70 -16.12
CA ARG A 237 -5.55 1.83 -15.00
C ARG A 237 -4.39 1.62 -14.04
N ARG A 238 -4.75 1.27 -12.81
CA ARG A 238 -3.83 0.73 -11.81
C ARG A 238 -4.42 -0.56 -11.27
N SER A 239 -3.61 -1.59 -11.05
CA SER A 239 -4.04 -2.80 -10.33
C SER A 239 -3.00 -3.31 -9.36
N VAL A 240 -3.43 -3.86 -8.24
CA VAL A 240 -2.58 -4.59 -7.29
C VAL A 240 -3.28 -5.88 -6.82
N SER A 241 -2.53 -6.98 -6.79
CA SER A 241 -2.94 -8.27 -6.21
C SER A 241 -1.93 -8.65 -5.13
N ILE A 242 -2.43 -9.13 -3.99
CA ILE A 242 -1.66 -9.57 -2.85
C ILE A 242 -2.19 -10.95 -2.49
N ASP A 243 -1.32 -11.95 -2.36
CA ASP A 243 -1.71 -13.31 -2.01
C ASP A 243 -0.66 -13.92 -1.06
N GLY A 244 -1.07 -14.35 0.13
CA GLY A 244 -0.14 -14.89 1.12
C GLY A 244 -0.82 -15.52 2.34
N PRO A 245 -0.07 -15.86 3.40
CA PRO A 245 -0.62 -16.55 4.56
C PRO A 245 -1.60 -15.69 5.39
N SER A 246 -1.48 -14.37 5.31
CA SER A 246 -2.42 -13.45 5.98
C SER A 246 -3.75 -13.30 5.23
N GLY A 247 -3.84 -13.77 3.97
CA GLY A 247 -5.04 -13.60 3.14
C GLY A 247 -4.72 -13.23 1.69
N SER A 248 -5.75 -12.77 1.00
CA SER A 248 -5.64 -12.24 -0.37
C SER A 248 -6.32 -10.89 -0.51
N ALA A 249 -5.81 -10.04 -1.38
CA ALA A 249 -6.44 -8.78 -1.76
C ALA A 249 -6.26 -8.49 -3.24
N ARG A 250 -7.26 -7.84 -3.84
CA ARG A 250 -7.23 -7.36 -5.22
C ARG A 250 -7.85 -5.98 -5.29
N ILE A 251 -7.18 -5.05 -5.95
CA ILE A 251 -7.64 -3.68 -6.14
C ILE A 251 -7.36 -3.30 -7.60
N GLY A 252 -8.38 -2.81 -8.30
CA GLY A 252 -8.27 -2.21 -9.63
C GLY A 252 -8.88 -0.83 -9.62
N VAL A 253 -8.18 0.15 -10.20
CA VAL A 253 -8.61 1.54 -10.34
C VAL A 253 -8.62 1.90 -11.82
N ASP A 254 -9.73 2.48 -12.28
CA ASP A 254 -9.96 2.93 -13.65
C ASP A 254 -9.77 4.45 -13.75
N LEU A 255 -8.73 4.84 -14.47
CA LEU A 255 -8.33 6.23 -14.69
C LEU A 255 -8.82 6.79 -16.04
N THR A 256 -9.67 6.07 -16.76
CA THR A 256 -10.11 6.46 -18.11
C THR A 256 -11.10 7.63 -18.13
N GLN A 257 -11.68 7.99 -16.98
CA GLN A 257 -12.69 9.05 -16.87
C GLN A 257 -12.24 10.24 -16.00
N PRO A 258 -11.23 11.02 -16.43
CA PRO A 258 -10.68 12.12 -15.64
C PRO A 258 -11.64 13.28 -15.40
N ALA A 259 -12.70 13.40 -16.23
CA ALA A 259 -13.74 14.39 -16.02
C ALA A 259 -14.51 14.19 -14.69
N ALA A 260 -14.50 12.98 -14.13
CA ALA A 260 -15.17 12.65 -12.86
C ALA A 260 -14.29 12.86 -11.62
N TRP A 261 -12.98 13.11 -11.79
CA TRP A 261 -12.06 13.26 -10.67
C TRP A 261 -12.31 14.55 -9.91
N GLY A 262 -12.40 14.43 -8.59
CA GLY A 262 -12.53 15.56 -7.67
C GLY A 262 -11.18 16.22 -7.41
N ASN A 263 -11.22 17.33 -6.67
CA ASN A 263 -10.00 17.96 -6.15
C ASN A 263 -9.34 17.10 -5.04
N PRO A 264 -8.07 17.37 -4.66
CA PRO A 264 -7.36 16.58 -3.66
C PRO A 264 -8.09 16.48 -2.31
N GLU A 265 -8.75 17.54 -1.86
CA GLU A 265 -9.50 17.55 -0.59
C GLU A 265 -10.69 16.59 -0.64
N GLN A 266 -11.42 16.58 -1.75
CA GLN A 266 -12.55 15.69 -1.99
C GLN A 266 -12.08 14.23 -2.09
N GLN A 267 -10.98 13.97 -2.80
CA GLN A 267 -10.37 12.64 -2.89
C GLN A 267 -9.94 12.13 -1.51
N ALA A 268 -9.24 12.96 -0.71
CA ALA A 268 -8.81 12.59 0.62
C ALA A 268 -9.99 12.29 1.55
N LYS A 269 -11.07 13.09 1.49
CA LYS A 269 -12.31 12.85 2.23
C LYS A 269 -12.93 11.51 1.83
N ALA A 270 -13.09 11.25 0.53
CA ALA A 270 -13.69 10.03 0.03
C ALA A 270 -12.86 8.79 0.40
N LEU A 271 -11.54 8.86 0.26
CA LEU A 271 -10.63 7.82 0.70
C LEU A 271 -10.80 7.53 2.19
N GLY A 272 -10.84 8.57 3.04
CA GLY A 272 -11.10 8.41 4.47
C GLY A 272 -12.42 7.71 4.79
N ARG A 273 -13.49 8.00 4.03
CA ARG A 273 -14.79 7.32 4.17
C ARG A 273 -14.71 5.84 3.81
N TYR A 274 -14.02 5.47 2.74
CA TYR A 274 -13.83 4.07 2.36
C TYR A 274 -12.96 3.31 3.38
N LEU A 275 -11.88 3.92 3.86
CA LEU A 275 -11.03 3.32 4.91
C LEU A 275 -11.83 3.09 6.20
N GLN A 276 -12.72 4.02 6.57
CA GLN A 276 -13.61 3.84 7.72
C GLN A 276 -14.59 2.67 7.51
N GLN A 277 -15.11 2.47 6.30
CA GLN A 277 -15.97 1.31 5.99
C GLN A 277 -15.20 -0.01 6.13
N VAL A 278 -13.94 -0.05 5.67
CA VAL A 278 -13.06 -1.22 5.85
C VAL A 278 -12.84 -1.53 7.33
N ASP A 279 -12.61 -0.51 8.17
CA ASP A 279 -12.45 -0.70 9.62
C ASP A 279 -13.73 -1.23 10.28
N GLN A 280 -14.89 -0.68 9.90
CA GLN A 280 -16.19 -1.15 10.40
C GLN A 280 -16.47 -2.61 9.98
N ALA A 281 -16.23 -2.95 8.71
CA ALA A 281 -16.41 -4.30 8.20
C ALA A 281 -15.45 -5.29 8.88
N SER A 282 -14.18 -4.90 9.05
CA SER A 282 -13.17 -5.71 9.72
C SER A 282 -13.53 -5.99 11.17
N SER A 283 -13.96 -4.95 11.91
CA SER A 283 -14.43 -5.12 13.30
C SER A 283 -15.66 -6.02 13.38
N ARG A 284 -16.64 -5.83 12.49
CA ARG A 284 -17.87 -6.62 12.45
C ARG A 284 -17.62 -8.08 12.10
N GLY A 285 -16.73 -8.36 11.13
CA GLY A 285 -16.38 -9.70 10.68
C GLY A 285 -15.22 -10.35 11.43
N GLN A 286 -14.69 -9.73 12.50
CA GLN A 286 -13.51 -10.21 13.24
C GLN A 286 -12.24 -10.37 12.37
N ALA A 287 -12.08 -9.57 11.32
CA ALA A 287 -10.83 -9.53 10.58
C ALA A 287 -9.73 -8.86 11.41
N SER A 288 -8.62 -9.58 11.61
CA SER A 288 -7.43 -9.10 12.33
C SER A 288 -6.16 -9.56 11.62
N GLY A 289 -5.01 -9.03 12.04
CA GLY A 289 -3.70 -9.33 11.45
C GLY A 289 -3.24 -8.31 10.40
N ALA A 290 -2.29 -8.69 9.57
CA ALA A 290 -1.62 -7.77 8.64
C ALA A 290 -2.47 -7.43 7.39
N MET A 291 -3.36 -8.33 6.96
CA MET A 291 -4.08 -8.18 5.68
C MET A 291 -4.99 -6.94 5.62
N PRO A 292 -5.81 -6.60 6.65
CA PRO A 292 -6.58 -5.36 6.63
C PRO A 292 -5.71 -4.09 6.51
N ALA A 293 -4.54 -4.08 7.15
CA ALA A 293 -3.60 -2.96 7.06
C ALA A 293 -3.00 -2.84 5.66
N MET A 294 -2.45 -3.94 5.12
CA MET A 294 -1.91 -3.98 3.76
C MET A 294 -2.96 -3.62 2.70
N PHE A 295 -4.22 -4.02 2.89
CA PHE A 295 -5.32 -3.63 2.01
C PHE A 295 -5.56 -2.11 2.05
N LYS A 296 -5.57 -1.50 3.25
CA LYS A 296 -5.76 -0.05 3.42
C LYS A 296 -4.61 0.76 2.83
N ASP A 297 -3.37 0.31 3.04
CA ASP A 297 -2.16 0.91 2.45
C ASP A 297 -2.26 0.86 0.91
N ALA A 298 -2.49 -0.33 0.35
CA ALA A 298 -2.66 -0.51 -1.09
C ALA A 298 -3.83 0.32 -1.65
N PHE A 299 -4.98 0.32 -1.00
CA PHE A 299 -6.14 1.08 -1.46
C PHE A 299 -5.88 2.59 -1.48
N THR A 300 -5.14 3.08 -0.49
CA THR A 300 -4.68 4.48 -0.40
C THR A 300 -3.72 4.81 -1.54
N ASP A 301 -2.70 4.00 -1.74
CA ASP A 301 -1.67 4.23 -2.78
C ASP A 301 -2.27 4.26 -4.18
N MET A 302 -3.21 3.36 -4.45
CA MET A 302 -3.85 3.22 -5.75
C MET A 302 -4.82 4.37 -6.07
N ASN A 303 -5.45 4.95 -5.05
CA ASN A 303 -6.40 6.05 -5.17
C ASN A 303 -5.81 7.44 -4.92
N SER A 304 -4.49 7.52 -4.67
CA SER A 304 -3.80 8.79 -4.47
C SER A 304 -3.18 9.29 -5.78
N ASN A 305 -3.09 10.61 -5.93
CA ASN A 305 -2.29 11.27 -6.96
C ASN A 305 -2.50 10.68 -8.38
N TYR A 306 -3.69 10.83 -8.96
CA TYR A 306 -4.01 10.31 -10.30
C TYR A 306 -3.14 10.88 -11.43
N GLY A 307 -2.35 11.91 -11.15
CA GLY A 307 -1.43 12.52 -12.10
C GLY A 307 -2.16 13.29 -13.20
N ASN A 308 -1.45 13.58 -14.27
CA ASN A 308 -2.06 14.19 -15.46
C ASN A 308 -2.68 13.09 -16.33
N PRO A 309 -3.96 13.21 -16.70
CA PRO A 309 -4.57 12.23 -17.57
C PRO A 309 -3.89 12.23 -18.94
N ALA A 310 -3.80 11.06 -19.57
CA ALA A 310 -3.21 10.92 -20.90
C ALA A 310 -3.94 11.76 -21.95
N VAL A 311 -5.24 11.99 -21.77
CA VAL A 311 -6.08 12.88 -22.57
C VAL A 311 -6.79 13.85 -21.64
N ALA A 312 -6.60 15.15 -21.87
CA ALA A 312 -7.30 16.17 -21.10
C ALA A 312 -8.81 16.08 -21.36
N PRO A 313 -9.66 16.08 -20.31
CA PRO A 313 -11.11 16.09 -20.51
C PRO A 313 -11.54 17.39 -21.20
N SER A 314 -12.56 17.31 -22.06
CA SER A 314 -13.14 18.52 -22.65
C SER A 314 -13.64 19.45 -21.54
N PRO A 315 -13.37 20.76 -21.59
CA PRO A 315 -13.92 21.72 -20.62
C PRO A 315 -15.44 21.64 -20.50
N SER A 316 -16.13 21.26 -21.58
CA SER A 316 -17.59 21.08 -21.62
C SER A 316 -18.10 19.85 -20.87
N GLN A 317 -17.22 18.96 -20.41
CA GLN A 317 -17.57 17.76 -19.65
C GLN A 317 -17.04 17.79 -18.22
N MET A 318 -16.32 18.85 -17.83
CA MET A 318 -15.82 19.01 -16.47
C MET A 318 -16.98 19.29 -15.52
N LEU A 319 -16.98 18.59 -14.39
CA LEU A 319 -17.95 18.79 -13.32
C LEU A 319 -17.77 20.17 -12.69
N THR A 320 -18.88 20.92 -12.54
CA THR A 320 -18.89 22.16 -11.76
C THR A 320 -18.77 21.86 -10.26
N GLN A 321 -18.51 22.88 -9.43
CA GLN A 321 -18.49 22.70 -7.97
C GLN A 321 -19.80 22.11 -7.43
N ARG A 322 -20.93 22.45 -8.05
CA ARG A 322 -22.24 21.90 -7.70
C ARG A 322 -22.34 20.42 -8.06
N ASP A 323 -21.82 20.03 -9.22
CA ASP A 323 -21.83 18.64 -9.66
C ASP A 323 -20.87 17.77 -8.84
N GLN A 324 -19.71 18.33 -8.47
CA GLN A 324 -18.73 17.68 -7.58
C GLN A 324 -19.32 17.38 -6.20
N ALA A 325 -20.26 18.18 -5.70
CA ALA A 325 -20.94 17.90 -4.44
C ALA A 325 -21.72 16.56 -4.48
N LEU A 326 -22.10 16.11 -5.68
CA LEU A 326 -22.86 14.88 -5.92
C LEU A 326 -21.99 13.67 -6.28
N THR A 327 -20.67 13.82 -6.29
CA THR A 327 -19.73 12.72 -6.56
C THR A 327 -18.72 12.58 -5.43
N THR A 328 -18.11 11.40 -5.30
CA THR A 328 -17.03 11.15 -4.35
C THR A 328 -15.71 11.79 -4.77
N GLY A 329 -15.55 12.07 -6.07
CA GLY A 329 -14.32 12.60 -6.64
C GLY A 329 -13.18 11.58 -6.80
N LEU A 330 -13.38 10.32 -6.40
CA LEU A 330 -12.42 9.25 -6.70
C LEU A 330 -12.63 8.70 -8.11
N ALA A 331 -11.55 8.19 -8.70
CA ALA A 331 -11.61 7.30 -9.84
C ALA A 331 -12.48 6.07 -9.53
N ASP A 332 -13.01 5.43 -10.57
CA ASP A 332 -13.78 4.21 -10.40
C ASP A 332 -12.87 3.06 -10.00
N PHE A 333 -13.36 2.13 -9.19
CA PHE A 333 -12.54 1.04 -8.69
C PHE A 333 -13.36 -0.20 -8.35
N ASN A 334 -12.66 -1.33 -8.29
CA ASN A 334 -13.09 -2.54 -7.60
C ASN A 334 -12.01 -2.92 -6.59
N ALA A 335 -12.41 -3.31 -5.39
CA ALA A 335 -11.48 -3.72 -4.36
C ALA A 335 -12.07 -4.83 -3.50
N SER A 336 -11.26 -5.81 -3.15
CA SER A 336 -11.67 -6.93 -2.31
C SER A 336 -10.50 -7.43 -1.48
N PHE A 337 -10.78 -7.95 -0.29
CA PHE A 337 -9.82 -8.75 0.46
C PHE A 337 -10.51 -9.85 1.26
N SER A 338 -9.77 -10.91 1.54
CA SER A 338 -10.23 -12.05 2.32
C SER A 338 -9.12 -12.55 3.24
N LEU A 339 -9.53 -13.18 4.34
CA LEU A 339 -8.62 -13.92 5.23
C LEU A 339 -8.65 -15.42 4.85
N PRO A 340 -7.60 -16.19 5.18
CA PRO A 340 -7.64 -17.64 5.00
C PRO A 340 -8.74 -18.28 5.87
N ASP A 341 -9.39 -19.30 5.34
CA ASP A 341 -10.34 -20.11 6.10
C ASP A 341 -9.61 -20.87 7.22
N VAL A 342 -10.09 -20.76 8.45
CA VAL A 342 -9.55 -21.51 9.61
C VAL A 342 -10.60 -22.45 10.16
N ALA A 343 -10.29 -23.75 10.20
CA ALA A 343 -11.12 -24.73 10.89
C ALA A 343 -10.79 -24.75 12.39
N SER A 344 -11.23 -23.73 13.12
CA SER A 344 -10.91 -23.52 14.53
C SER A 344 -11.48 -24.59 15.47
N ASN A 345 -12.51 -25.32 15.03
CA ASN A 345 -13.12 -26.40 15.80
C ASN A 345 -12.84 -27.78 15.18
N PRO A 346 -11.93 -28.58 15.74
CA PRO A 346 -11.65 -29.94 15.24
C PRO A 346 -12.87 -30.88 15.26
N ALA A 347 -13.82 -30.65 16.16
CA ALA A 347 -15.05 -31.45 16.24
C ALA A 347 -16.05 -31.10 15.13
N ARG A 348 -15.91 -29.93 14.49
CA ARG A 348 -16.77 -29.42 13.43
C ARG A 348 -15.96 -28.77 12.30
N PRO A 349 -15.22 -29.56 11.51
CA PRO A 349 -14.33 -29.02 10.47
C PRO A 349 -15.07 -28.29 9.33
N THR A 350 -16.40 -28.42 9.24
CA THR A 350 -17.24 -27.70 8.29
C THR A 350 -17.56 -26.27 8.74
N GLU A 351 -17.43 -25.97 10.04
CA GLU A 351 -17.58 -24.63 10.60
C GLU A 351 -16.22 -23.93 10.51
N LYS A 352 -16.07 -23.12 9.48
CA LYS A 352 -14.84 -22.36 9.25
C LYS A 352 -15.00 -20.94 9.74
N ASP A 353 -13.92 -20.41 10.29
CA ASP A 353 -13.74 -18.98 10.45
C ASP A 353 -13.29 -18.44 9.09
N SER A 354 -14.05 -17.48 8.56
CA SER A 354 -13.81 -16.92 7.23
C SER A 354 -14.15 -15.44 7.22
N PHE A 355 -13.50 -14.69 6.33
CA PHE A 355 -13.79 -13.28 6.12
C PHE A 355 -13.56 -12.93 4.66
N SER A 356 -14.50 -12.20 4.07
CA SER A 356 -14.38 -11.59 2.75
C SER A 356 -15.12 -10.25 2.73
N TYR A 357 -14.46 -9.23 2.21
CA TYR A 357 -15.04 -7.90 2.05
C TYR A 357 -14.77 -7.39 0.64
N GLU A 358 -15.81 -6.83 0.03
CA GLU A 358 -15.79 -6.25 -1.31
C GLU A 358 -16.30 -4.81 -1.23
N LEU A 359 -15.66 -3.91 -1.97
CA LEU A 359 -16.18 -2.57 -2.24
C LEU A 359 -15.93 -2.18 -3.70
N SER A 360 -16.83 -1.38 -4.26
CA SER A 360 -16.68 -0.86 -5.61
C SER A 360 -17.28 0.53 -5.75
N GLN A 361 -16.79 1.25 -6.74
CA GLN A 361 -17.37 2.49 -7.22
C GLN A 361 -17.37 2.50 -8.75
N LYS A 362 -18.47 2.96 -9.33
CA LYS A 362 -18.63 3.14 -10.77
C LYS A 362 -19.35 4.44 -11.08
N THR A 363 -18.85 5.18 -12.06
CA THR A 363 -19.36 6.48 -12.50
C THR A 363 -19.64 6.42 -13.98
N GLN A 364 -20.90 6.61 -14.35
CA GLN A 364 -21.33 6.67 -15.74
C GLN A 364 -21.60 8.13 -16.11
N MET A 365 -20.90 8.63 -17.12
CA MET A 365 -21.11 9.96 -17.69
C MET A 365 -21.64 9.84 -19.12
N SER A 366 -22.62 10.65 -19.47
CA SER A 366 -23.18 10.75 -20.82
C SER A 366 -23.59 12.19 -21.15
N GLY A 367 -23.84 12.49 -22.41
CA GLY A 367 -24.08 13.85 -22.91
C GLY A 367 -22.93 14.35 -23.77
N LYS A 368 -23.25 15.10 -24.82
CA LYS A 368 -22.26 15.64 -25.78
C LYS A 368 -21.66 16.97 -25.33
N SER A 369 -22.28 17.61 -24.34
CA SER A 369 -21.92 18.92 -23.83
C SER A 369 -22.37 19.10 -22.38
N ALA A 370 -22.02 20.22 -21.77
CA ALA A 370 -22.52 20.59 -20.44
C ALA A 370 -24.04 20.78 -20.42
N TRP A 371 -24.68 21.02 -21.57
CA TRP A 371 -26.12 21.29 -21.67
C TRP A 371 -26.99 20.04 -21.53
N ASP A 372 -26.43 18.87 -21.82
CA ASP A 372 -27.08 17.56 -21.82
C ASP A 372 -26.33 16.52 -20.96
N LEU A 373 -25.46 17.00 -20.06
CA LEU A 373 -24.64 16.16 -19.18
C LEU A 373 -25.54 15.35 -18.23
N SER A 374 -25.31 14.05 -18.17
CA SER A 374 -25.93 13.16 -17.18
C SER A 374 -24.85 12.31 -16.53
N VAL A 375 -24.89 12.23 -15.20
CA VAL A 375 -23.93 11.49 -14.40
C VAL A 375 -24.68 10.59 -13.41
N SER A 376 -24.23 9.35 -13.28
CA SER A 376 -24.71 8.40 -12.29
C SER A 376 -23.51 7.75 -11.62
N GLN A 377 -23.35 7.93 -10.31
CA GLN A 377 -22.29 7.30 -9.53
C GLN A 377 -22.89 6.30 -8.55
N GLN A 378 -22.40 5.07 -8.58
CA GLN A 378 -22.82 3.99 -7.72
C GLN A 378 -21.64 3.52 -6.86
N GLN A 379 -21.88 3.36 -5.57
CA GLN A 379 -20.98 2.77 -4.58
C GLN A 379 -21.63 1.48 -4.07
N GLN A 380 -20.86 0.42 -3.87
CA GLN A 380 -21.34 -0.84 -3.32
C GLN A 380 -20.35 -1.41 -2.31
N SER A 381 -20.87 -2.13 -1.32
CA SER A 381 -20.05 -2.98 -0.45
C SER A 381 -20.77 -4.26 -0.06
N ARG A 382 -19.98 -5.29 0.22
CA ARG A 382 -20.46 -6.59 0.70
C ARG A 382 -19.51 -7.18 1.73
N LEU A 383 -20.04 -7.62 2.86
CA LEU A 383 -19.29 -8.34 3.89
C LEU A 383 -19.88 -9.74 4.04
N LYS A 384 -19.03 -10.76 3.93
CA LYS A 384 -19.35 -12.12 4.38
C LYS A 384 -18.29 -12.56 5.37
N ALA A 385 -18.73 -12.99 6.54
CA ALA A 385 -17.83 -13.50 7.56
C ALA A 385 -18.48 -14.62 8.36
N SER A 386 -17.66 -15.47 8.93
CA SER A 386 -18.06 -16.46 9.91
C SER A 386 -16.98 -16.60 10.95
N TYR A 387 -17.34 -16.76 12.22
CA TYR A 387 -16.34 -16.95 13.27
C TYR A 387 -16.93 -17.63 14.51
N HIS A 388 -16.06 -18.33 15.24
CA HIS A 388 -16.36 -18.82 16.58
C HIS A 388 -16.15 -17.72 17.62
N MET A 389 -17.06 -17.63 18.60
CA MET A 389 -16.89 -16.77 19.77
C MET A 389 -17.32 -17.51 21.04
N PRO A 390 -16.74 -17.17 22.21
CA PRO A 390 -17.15 -17.77 23.48
C PRO A 390 -18.62 -17.43 23.81
N VAL A 391 -19.31 -18.32 24.53
CA VAL A 391 -20.68 -18.05 25.02
C VAL A 391 -20.70 -16.88 26.01
N LYS A 392 -19.65 -16.77 26.83
CA LYS A 392 -19.44 -15.68 27.79
C LYS A 392 -18.41 -14.69 27.25
N ALA A 393 -18.73 -13.40 27.29
CA ALA A 393 -17.80 -12.35 26.90
C ALA A 393 -16.48 -12.44 27.70
N GLY A 394 -15.35 -12.32 27.02
CA GLY A 394 -14.01 -12.36 27.62
C GLY A 394 -13.47 -13.75 27.96
N ALA A 395 -14.23 -14.83 27.74
CA ALA A 395 -13.70 -16.18 27.90
C ALA A 395 -12.86 -16.62 26.70
N THR A 396 -11.82 -17.41 26.92
CA THR A 396 -10.99 -17.97 25.84
C THR A 396 -11.64 -19.24 25.28
N LEU A 397 -11.75 -19.32 23.95
CA LEU A 397 -12.14 -20.55 23.26
C LEU A 397 -11.00 -21.56 23.29
N ALA A 398 -11.29 -22.78 23.70
CA ALA A 398 -10.34 -23.90 23.69
C ALA A 398 -11.04 -25.13 23.09
N LEU A 399 -11.42 -25.04 21.81
CA LEU A 399 -12.21 -26.06 21.13
C LEU A 399 -11.36 -27.29 20.81
N ASP A 400 -11.81 -28.46 21.25
CA ASP A 400 -11.19 -29.76 21.00
C ASP A 400 -12.27 -30.83 20.70
N LEU A 401 -11.91 -32.11 20.61
CA LEU A 401 -12.87 -33.18 20.32
C LEU A 401 -13.78 -33.55 21.52
N SER A 402 -13.50 -33.04 22.72
CA SER A 402 -14.26 -33.36 23.92
C SER A 402 -15.59 -32.60 23.97
N PRO A 403 -16.70 -33.21 24.40
CA PRO A 403 -17.96 -32.48 24.55
C PRO A 403 -17.86 -31.26 25.48
N ASN A 404 -16.96 -31.30 26.48
CA ASN A 404 -16.83 -30.22 27.46
C ASN A 404 -16.22 -28.94 26.87
N SER A 405 -15.44 -29.02 25.78
CA SER A 405 -14.92 -27.84 25.09
C SER A 405 -15.94 -27.20 24.14
N GLN A 406 -16.99 -27.94 23.77
CA GLN A 406 -17.95 -27.57 22.74
C GLN A 406 -19.06 -26.63 23.28
N ASN A 407 -18.63 -25.52 23.87
CA ASN A 407 -19.46 -24.45 24.41
C ASN A 407 -19.06 -23.11 23.76
N TYR A 408 -19.69 -22.76 22.64
CA TYR A 408 -19.37 -21.59 21.84
C TYR A 408 -20.59 -21.10 21.06
N LYS A 409 -20.45 -19.93 20.45
CA LYS A 409 -21.36 -19.44 19.42
C LYS A 409 -20.63 -19.46 18.10
N TYR A 410 -21.28 -19.95 17.06
CA TYR A 410 -20.84 -19.79 15.68
C TYR A 410 -21.68 -18.69 15.05
N VAL A 411 -21.02 -17.60 14.67
CA VAL A 411 -21.65 -16.42 14.09
C VAL A 411 -21.42 -16.43 12.59
N THR A 412 -22.45 -16.12 11.80
CA THR A 412 -22.36 -15.91 10.36
C THR A 412 -22.95 -14.55 10.01
N ILE A 413 -22.25 -13.80 9.17
CA ILE A 413 -22.57 -12.44 8.74
C ILE A 413 -22.70 -12.43 7.22
N ASP A 414 -23.79 -11.85 6.73
CA ASP A 414 -23.98 -11.49 5.33
C ASP A 414 -24.59 -10.09 5.25
N ASP A 415 -23.77 -9.11 4.89
CA ASP A 415 -24.19 -7.73 4.74
C ASP A 415 -23.97 -7.25 3.30
N SER A 416 -24.84 -6.34 2.86
CA SER A 416 -24.70 -5.63 1.60
C SER A 416 -25.20 -4.20 1.73
N ALA A 417 -24.56 -3.27 1.03
CA ALA A 417 -24.99 -1.89 0.98
C ALA A 417 -24.70 -1.28 -0.39
N SER A 418 -25.49 -0.26 -0.77
CA SER A 418 -25.26 0.53 -1.96
C SER A 418 -25.71 1.97 -1.80
N SER A 419 -25.02 2.89 -2.47
CA SER A 419 -25.39 4.30 -2.58
C SER A 419 -25.30 4.72 -4.04
N THR A 420 -26.36 5.32 -4.58
CA THR A 420 -26.43 5.79 -5.96
C THR A 420 -26.81 7.26 -5.98
N THR A 421 -25.96 8.09 -6.58
CA THR A 421 -26.27 9.49 -6.84
C THR A 421 -26.39 9.69 -8.34
N SER A 422 -27.45 10.37 -8.79
CA SER A 422 -27.64 10.68 -10.20
C SER A 422 -28.05 12.12 -10.39
N PHE A 423 -27.52 12.77 -11.43
CA PHE A 423 -27.99 14.08 -11.85
C PHE A 423 -27.96 14.23 -13.37
N LYS A 424 -28.80 15.11 -13.90
CA LYS A 424 -28.92 15.36 -15.33
C LYS A 424 -29.26 16.82 -15.62
N TYR A 425 -28.65 17.33 -16.68
CA TYR A 425 -29.00 18.60 -17.29
C TYR A 425 -29.91 18.40 -18.50
N ASP A 426 -30.88 19.31 -18.67
CA ASP A 426 -31.66 19.48 -19.88
C ASP A 426 -31.60 20.95 -20.30
N GLN A 427 -31.10 21.19 -21.51
CA GLN A 427 -30.85 22.55 -22.00
C GLN A 427 -30.09 23.43 -20.99
N GLY A 428 -29.08 22.85 -20.33
CA GLY A 428 -28.18 23.55 -19.38
C GLY A 428 -28.80 23.87 -18.03
N MET A 429 -30.06 23.52 -17.81
CA MET A 429 -30.70 23.58 -16.50
C MET A 429 -30.59 22.22 -15.81
N LEU A 430 -30.29 22.22 -14.51
CA LEU A 430 -30.30 20.99 -13.72
C LEU A 430 -31.75 20.48 -13.64
N ALA A 431 -32.04 19.40 -14.34
CA ALA A 431 -33.40 18.88 -14.50
C ALA A 431 -33.71 17.73 -13.53
N LYS A 432 -32.67 17.05 -13.03
CA LYS A 432 -32.79 15.98 -12.04
C LYS A 432 -31.54 15.95 -11.16
N ALA A 433 -31.74 15.75 -9.87
CA ALA A 433 -30.69 15.31 -8.95
C ALA A 433 -31.32 14.41 -7.88
N SER A 434 -30.86 13.18 -7.74
CA SER A 434 -31.42 12.22 -6.79
C SER A 434 -30.34 11.39 -6.12
N HIS A 435 -30.64 10.93 -4.91
CA HIS A 435 -29.80 10.05 -4.13
C HIS A 435 -30.61 8.91 -3.54
N GLU A 436 -30.14 7.68 -3.78
CA GLU A 436 -30.73 6.44 -3.30
C GLU A 436 -29.70 5.69 -2.48
N MET A 437 -30.09 5.17 -1.32
CA MET A 437 -29.21 4.43 -0.44
C MET A 437 -29.96 3.24 0.16
N GLN A 438 -29.28 2.11 0.26
CA GLN A 438 -29.81 0.92 0.92
C GLN A 438 -28.70 0.16 1.63
N ALA A 439 -29.04 -0.45 2.77
CA ALA A 439 -28.20 -1.39 3.48
C ALA A 439 -29.06 -2.52 4.02
N ALA A 440 -28.53 -3.74 3.94
CA ALA A 440 -29.10 -4.94 4.51
C ALA A 440 -28.00 -5.67 5.28
N ARG A 441 -28.30 -6.10 6.50
CA ARG A 441 -27.41 -6.86 7.37
C ARG A 441 -28.13 -8.11 7.85
N SER A 442 -27.42 -9.21 7.93
CA SER A 442 -27.94 -10.46 8.48
C SER A 442 -26.90 -11.08 9.37
N THR A 443 -27.28 -11.34 10.63
CA THR A 443 -26.45 -12.08 11.59
C THR A 443 -27.18 -13.35 11.99
N ARG A 444 -26.59 -14.51 11.73
CA ARG A 444 -27.05 -15.80 12.28
C ARG A 444 -26.13 -16.21 13.42
N VAL A 445 -26.71 -16.67 14.52
CA VAL A 445 -25.97 -17.15 15.68
C VAL A 445 -26.45 -18.55 16.04
N LEU A 446 -25.53 -19.51 15.97
CA LEU A 446 -25.70 -20.87 16.47
C LEU A 446 -25.02 -20.99 17.83
N GLU A 447 -25.77 -21.16 18.91
CA GLU A 447 -25.21 -21.42 20.24
C GLU A 447 -25.12 -22.92 20.49
N TYR A 448 -23.93 -23.38 20.86
CA TYR A 448 -23.65 -24.77 21.25
C TYR A 448 -23.41 -24.89 22.74
N MET A 449 -23.97 -25.94 23.34
CA MET A 449 -23.64 -26.40 24.68
C MET A 449 -23.37 -27.91 24.66
N TYR A 450 -22.23 -28.31 25.20
CA TYR A 450 -21.76 -29.71 25.20
C TYR A 450 -21.84 -30.39 23.81
N GLY A 451 -21.57 -29.64 22.73
CA GLY A 451 -21.60 -30.13 21.35
C GLY A 451 -22.97 -30.21 20.70
N LYS A 452 -24.05 -29.87 21.44
CA LYS A 452 -25.42 -29.83 20.93
C LYS A 452 -25.86 -28.39 20.67
N VAL A 453 -26.60 -28.18 19.60
CA VAL A 453 -27.24 -26.88 19.33
C VAL A 453 -28.24 -26.62 20.45
N ARG A 454 -28.07 -25.47 21.09
CA ARG A 454 -28.96 -24.95 22.13
C ARG A 454 -29.90 -23.89 21.56
N ASP A 455 -29.38 -23.05 20.68
CA ASP A 455 -30.11 -21.95 20.06
C ASP A 455 -29.62 -21.74 18.61
N ASP A 456 -30.54 -21.33 17.74
CA ASP A 456 -30.29 -20.95 16.35
C ASP A 456 -31.26 -19.83 15.99
N HIS A 457 -30.72 -18.62 15.83
CA HIS A 457 -31.52 -17.48 15.43
C HIS A 457 -30.80 -16.65 14.38
N THR A 458 -31.60 -15.98 13.54
CA THR A 458 -31.12 -15.04 12.53
C THR A 458 -31.81 -13.69 12.76
N THR A 459 -31.01 -12.63 12.81
CA THR A 459 -31.46 -11.25 12.96
C THR A 459 -31.19 -10.49 11.66
N PRO A 460 -32.20 -10.34 10.79
CA PRO A 460 -32.11 -9.49 9.61
C PRO A 460 -32.44 -8.03 9.96
N GLU A 461 -31.68 -7.11 9.40
CA GLU A 461 -31.86 -5.66 9.52
C GLU A 461 -31.71 -5.04 8.13
N GLY A 462 -32.53 -4.04 7.80
CA GLY A 462 -32.45 -3.40 6.51
C GLY A 462 -33.12 -2.03 6.49
N LYS A 463 -32.56 -1.12 5.71
CA LYS A 463 -33.11 0.22 5.51
C LYS A 463 -32.79 0.74 4.12
N ALA A 464 -33.73 1.49 3.57
CA ALA A 464 -33.56 2.20 2.30
C ALA A 464 -33.99 3.66 2.47
N SER A 465 -33.37 4.55 1.70
CA SER A 465 -33.71 5.97 1.61
C SER A 465 -33.66 6.39 0.15
N SER A 466 -34.60 7.25 -0.25
CA SER A 466 -34.57 7.95 -1.54
C SER A 466 -34.82 9.44 -1.29
N ARG A 467 -34.02 10.28 -1.94
CA ARG A 467 -34.06 11.73 -1.76
C ARG A 467 -33.97 12.44 -3.10
N ASP A 468 -34.88 13.38 -3.29
CA ASP A 468 -34.72 14.40 -4.32
C ASP A 468 -33.75 15.47 -3.81
N LEU A 469 -32.64 15.64 -4.53
CA LEU A 469 -31.61 16.62 -4.21
C LEU A 469 -31.77 17.89 -5.03
N LEU A 470 -32.65 17.92 -6.02
CA LEU A 470 -32.87 19.08 -6.88
C LEU A 470 -33.19 20.34 -6.05
N PRO A 471 -34.10 20.31 -5.06
CA PRO A 471 -34.42 21.49 -4.26
C PRO A 471 -33.25 22.01 -3.40
N GLU A 472 -32.27 21.17 -3.06
CA GLU A 472 -31.08 21.58 -2.30
C GLU A 472 -30.01 22.25 -3.21
N LEU A 473 -30.18 22.18 -4.53
CA LEU A 473 -29.17 22.53 -5.54
C LEU A 473 -29.61 23.65 -6.51
N GLU A 474 -30.83 24.16 -6.34
CA GLU A 474 -31.33 25.31 -7.07
C GLU A 474 -30.53 26.58 -6.72
N GLY A 475 -30.35 27.44 -7.71
CA GLY A 475 -29.39 28.55 -7.65
C GLY A 475 -29.77 29.65 -6.66
N ASP A 476 -31.06 29.80 -6.37
CA ASP A 476 -31.67 30.70 -5.40
C ASP A 476 -31.63 30.15 -3.96
N VAL A 477 -31.56 28.82 -3.78
CA VAL A 477 -31.43 28.14 -2.48
C VAL A 477 -29.98 28.14 -1.99
N LEU A 478 -29.00 28.02 -2.90
CA LEU A 478 -27.59 28.04 -2.53
C LEU A 478 -27.14 29.45 -2.12
N PRO A 479 -26.36 29.59 -1.02
CA PRO A 479 -25.81 30.88 -0.62
C PRO A 479 -25.03 31.57 -1.74
N THR A 480 -25.12 32.90 -1.80
CA THR A 480 -24.36 33.71 -2.76
C THR A 480 -22.90 33.90 -2.32
N GLY A 481 -22.64 33.85 -1.01
CA GLY A 481 -21.30 33.87 -0.43
C GLY A 481 -20.52 32.59 -0.76
N ALA A 482 -19.30 32.73 -1.29
CA ALA A 482 -18.53 31.60 -1.79
C ALA A 482 -18.21 30.56 -0.71
N TRP A 483 -17.95 31.02 0.52
CA TRP A 483 -17.63 30.14 1.64
C TRP A 483 -18.87 29.39 2.16
N GLU A 484 -19.98 30.11 2.35
CA GLU A 484 -21.26 29.54 2.78
C GLU A 484 -21.78 28.54 1.75
N ARG A 485 -21.62 28.85 0.46
CA ARG A 485 -21.96 27.96 -0.65
C ARG A 485 -21.11 26.68 -0.61
N ALA A 486 -19.80 26.81 -0.41
CA ALA A 486 -18.91 25.66 -0.29
C ALA A 486 -19.29 24.77 0.90
N GLN A 487 -19.69 25.35 2.04
CA GLN A 487 -20.18 24.57 3.19
C GLN A 487 -21.49 23.85 2.89
N ALA A 488 -22.46 24.52 2.26
CA ALA A 488 -23.72 23.90 1.87
C ALA A 488 -23.49 22.69 0.94
N LEU A 489 -22.64 22.86 -0.08
CA LEU A 489 -22.27 21.79 -1.00
C LEU A 489 -21.49 20.66 -0.30
N ALA A 490 -20.61 20.98 0.65
CA ALA A 490 -19.90 19.98 1.44
C ALA A 490 -20.87 19.15 2.30
N ALA A 491 -21.91 19.77 2.86
CA ALA A 491 -22.94 19.09 3.64
C ALA A 491 -23.81 18.16 2.77
N ILE A 492 -24.09 18.53 1.52
CA ILE A 492 -24.74 17.64 0.54
C ILE A 492 -23.81 16.45 0.24
N ASN A 493 -22.53 16.72 -0.02
CA ASN A 493 -21.53 15.69 -0.28
C ASN A 493 -21.35 14.72 0.89
N ASP A 494 -21.51 15.14 2.15
CA ASP A 494 -21.46 14.19 3.28
C ASP A 494 -22.60 13.17 3.27
N LYS A 495 -23.73 13.48 2.64
CA LYS A 495 -24.90 12.60 2.59
C LYS A 495 -24.81 11.51 1.52
N ILE A 496 -23.95 11.67 0.50
CA ILE A 496 -23.90 10.73 -0.64
C ILE A 496 -23.06 9.47 -0.36
N PHE A 497 -22.20 9.49 0.65
CA PHE A 497 -21.32 8.38 0.97
C PHE A 497 -22.09 7.17 1.51
N LEU A 498 -21.76 5.98 1.00
CA LEU A 498 -22.36 4.73 1.40
C LEU A 498 -22.37 4.53 2.93
N GLN A 499 -23.53 4.15 3.48
CA GLN A 499 -23.69 3.73 4.87
C GLN A 499 -23.92 2.22 4.92
N ALA A 500 -22.94 1.47 5.43
CA ALA A 500 -23.07 0.03 5.59
C ALA A 500 -23.95 -0.37 6.79
N ASN A 501 -24.25 0.56 7.69
CA ASN A 501 -25.13 0.34 8.84
C ASN A 501 -26.54 0.85 8.53
N PRO A 502 -27.58 -0.02 8.50
CA PRO A 502 -28.97 0.40 8.32
C PRO A 502 -29.41 1.51 9.27
N ASP A 503 -28.97 1.50 10.53
CA ASP A 503 -29.35 2.54 11.50
C ASP A 503 -28.78 3.93 11.18
N ALA A 504 -27.68 4.00 10.42
CA ALA A 504 -27.08 5.26 9.99
C ALA A 504 -27.80 5.87 8.77
N ILE A 505 -28.66 5.10 8.09
CA ILE A 505 -29.50 5.61 7.01
C ILE A 505 -30.66 6.37 7.67
N ALA A 506 -30.86 7.64 7.34
CA ALA A 506 -32.02 8.38 7.84
C ALA A 506 -33.33 7.80 7.28
N ALA A 507 -34.42 7.87 8.05
CA ALA A 507 -35.72 7.37 7.60
C ALA A 507 -36.24 8.18 6.40
N ASN A 508 -36.96 7.52 5.48
CA ASN A 508 -37.67 8.20 4.42
C ASN A 508 -38.74 9.12 5.04
N PRO A 509 -38.89 10.37 4.56
CA PRO A 509 -39.97 11.26 5.00
C PRO A 509 -41.37 10.64 4.87
N GLU A 510 -41.56 9.73 3.91
CA GLU A 510 -42.85 9.05 3.67
C GLU A 510 -43.21 8.02 4.75
N ASP A 511 -42.24 7.43 5.46
CA ASP A 511 -42.50 6.47 6.55
C ASP A 511 -42.96 7.16 7.86
N ALA A 512 -42.80 8.48 7.97
CA ALA A 512 -43.26 9.25 9.11
C ALA A 512 -44.77 9.54 9.09
N SER A 513 -45.46 9.25 7.97
CA SER A 513 -46.90 9.49 7.82
C SER A 513 -47.79 8.30 8.19
N GLN A 514 -47.20 7.20 8.70
CA GLN A 514 -47.95 6.00 9.12
C GLN A 514 -47.70 5.57 10.58
N ARG A 515 -47.22 6.48 11.45
CA ARG A 515 -47.13 6.24 12.89
C ARG A 515 -48.14 7.03 13.69
#